data_AF-A0A7J0BHS2-F1
#
_entry.id   AF-A0A7J0BHS2-F1
#
_cell.length_a   1.000
_cell.length_b   1.000
_cell.length_c   1.000
_cell.angle_alpha   90.00
_cell.angle_beta   90.00
_cell.angle_gamma   90.00
#
_symmetry.space_group_name_H-M   'P 1'
#
loop_
_entity.id
_entity.type
_entity.pdbx_description
1 polymer ?
#
loop_
_entity_poly.entity_id
_entity_poly.type
_entity_poly.pdbx_seq_one_letter_code
_entity_poly.pdbx_strand_id
1 'polypeptide(L)'
;MGKNIVGDQFLYKDMFSILFGVLRITACCLIYKFHFDGIYNYDSGINVLIPFVIFMFLSGFYARENAKNMGGWVRRRLVRIYVPYLLCAVVVIVSNFYMNYKTVNILDVVSVLFGINLFTGGVLYVVSWYVGFIISYYLMYYYFVVLKTKVLKLLPVVFIIVIHNVFGVSLYLLYGFVIGVCLSRLFYRFNVFNGILCTSGGSVFRRIKSLVMVVQNCTYEFFLVHGPVLLLLAHVVKMDGNSALLLGGGISIVFAVILKHIAGEIIKKCQWIEVGQRAIVARTL
;
A
#
# COMPACT_ATOMS: atom_id res chain seq x y z
N MET A 1 25.78 -36.96 -20.86
CA MET A 1 25.03 -36.82 -19.60
C MET A 1 24.75 -35.34 -19.33
N GLY A 2 23.73 -34.78 -19.99
CA GLY A 2 23.24 -33.43 -19.70
C GLY A 2 22.23 -33.52 -18.57
N LYS A 3 22.59 -33.08 -17.36
CA LYS A 3 21.67 -33.04 -16.22
C LYS A 3 20.52 -32.09 -16.52
N ASN A 4 19.30 -32.57 -16.30
CA ASN A 4 18.05 -31.83 -16.30
C ASN A 4 18.06 -30.69 -15.26
N ILE A 5 18.64 -29.52 -15.58
CA ILE A 5 18.62 -28.31 -14.74
C ILE A 5 17.37 -27.44 -15.02
N VAL A 6 16.42 -27.95 -15.81
CA VAL A 6 15.20 -27.21 -16.23
C VAL A 6 14.10 -27.27 -15.15
N GLY A 7 14.22 -28.14 -14.15
CA GLY A 7 13.17 -28.38 -13.13
C GLY A 7 13.03 -27.31 -12.05
N ASP A 8 14.12 -26.64 -11.66
CA ASP A 8 14.15 -25.87 -10.40
C ASP A 8 13.73 -24.39 -10.55
N GLN A 9 13.66 -23.87 -11.79
CA GLN A 9 13.58 -22.43 -12.01
C GLN A 9 12.15 -21.82 -11.92
N PHE A 10 11.08 -22.64 -12.03
CA PHE A 10 9.69 -22.18 -11.89
C PHE A 10 9.29 -21.91 -10.43
N LEU A 11 9.84 -22.69 -9.50
CA LEU A 11 9.51 -22.64 -8.08
C LEU A 11 9.73 -21.22 -7.52
N TYR A 12 10.74 -20.50 -7.99
CA TYR A 12 11.15 -19.21 -7.44
C TYR A 12 10.11 -18.09 -7.60
N LYS A 13 9.53 -17.86 -8.78
CA LYS A 13 8.59 -16.73 -8.98
C LYS A 13 7.35 -16.90 -8.10
N ASP A 14 6.82 -18.10 -8.04
CA ASP A 14 5.65 -18.39 -7.23
C ASP A 14 5.98 -18.39 -5.74
N MET A 15 7.15 -18.91 -5.35
CA MET A 15 7.66 -18.78 -3.98
C MET A 15 7.83 -17.31 -3.57
N PHE A 16 8.39 -16.45 -4.42
CA PHE A 16 8.51 -15.01 -4.13
C PHE A 16 7.14 -14.35 -4.01
N SER A 17 6.18 -14.71 -4.88
CA SER A 17 4.81 -14.21 -4.79
C SER A 17 4.12 -14.62 -3.49
N ILE A 18 4.34 -15.86 -3.03
CA ILE A 18 3.83 -16.36 -1.76
C ILE A 18 4.53 -15.63 -0.61
N LEU A 19 5.86 -15.57 -0.61
CA LEU A 19 6.68 -14.92 0.42
C LEU A 19 6.27 -13.46 0.60
N PHE A 20 6.17 -12.69 -0.48
CA PHE A 20 5.76 -11.30 -0.43
C PHE A 20 4.29 -11.13 -0.03
N GLY A 21 3.43 -12.08 -0.40
CA GLY A 21 2.05 -12.14 0.09
C GLY A 21 2.00 -12.35 1.61
N VAL A 22 2.76 -13.32 2.13
CA VAL A 22 2.86 -13.61 3.56
C VAL A 22 3.43 -12.42 4.32
N LEU A 23 4.54 -11.83 3.85
CA LEU A 23 5.12 -10.63 4.47
C LEU A 23 4.12 -9.48 4.54
N ARG A 24 3.32 -9.27 3.48
CA ARG A 24 2.29 -8.23 3.46
C ARG A 24 1.18 -8.51 4.46
N ILE A 25 0.68 -9.75 4.51
CA ILE A 25 -0.37 -10.16 5.45
C ILE A 25 0.13 -10.02 6.88
N THR A 26 1.32 -10.52 7.20
CA THR A 26 1.94 -10.39 8.52
C THR A 26 2.09 -8.93 8.93
N ALA A 27 2.61 -8.07 8.05
CA ALA A 27 2.73 -6.64 8.35
C ALA A 27 1.37 -6.00 8.62
N CYS A 28 0.33 -6.39 7.88
CA CYS A 28 -1.04 -5.93 8.09
C CYS A 28 -1.59 -6.36 9.46
N CYS A 29 -1.39 -7.62 9.84
CA CYS A 29 -1.82 -8.16 11.14
C CYS A 29 -1.10 -7.49 12.31
N LEU A 30 0.20 -7.19 12.17
CA LEU A 30 0.97 -6.47 13.19
C LEU A 30 0.46 -5.05 13.39
N ILE A 31 0.14 -4.33 12.31
CA ILE A 31 -0.46 -3.00 12.39
C ILE A 31 -1.84 -3.05 13.04
N TYR A 32 -2.66 -4.05 12.69
CA TYR A 32 -3.96 -4.26 13.31
C TYR A 32 -3.84 -4.46 14.83
N LYS A 33 -2.95 -5.37 15.25
CA LYS A 33 -2.70 -5.65 16.66
C LYS A 33 -2.18 -4.42 17.39
N PHE A 34 -1.24 -3.68 16.81
CA PHE A 34 -0.72 -2.43 17.36
C PHE A 34 -1.82 -1.40 17.62
N HIS A 35 -2.72 -1.17 16.65
CA HIS A 35 -3.84 -0.25 16.83
C HIS A 35 -4.85 -0.76 17.87
N PHE A 36 -5.15 -2.06 17.86
CA PHE A 36 -6.01 -2.68 18.85
C PHE A 36 -5.46 -2.45 20.27
N ASP A 37 -4.19 -2.75 20.50
CA ASP A 37 -3.55 -2.58 21.81
C ASP A 37 -3.54 -1.11 22.24
N GLY A 38 -3.23 -0.20 21.33
CA GLY A 38 -3.27 1.24 21.60
C GLY A 38 -4.66 1.76 21.98
N ILE A 39 -5.72 1.24 21.36
CA ILE A 39 -7.11 1.63 21.67
C ILE A 39 -7.56 1.10 23.04
N TYR A 40 -7.13 -0.11 23.40
CA TYR A 40 -7.50 -0.76 24.67
C TYR A 40 -6.48 -0.55 25.80
N ASN A 41 -5.47 0.30 25.59
CA ASN A 41 -4.39 0.60 26.55
C ASN A 41 -3.60 -0.64 26.99
N TYR A 42 -3.40 -1.61 26.09
CA TYR A 42 -2.50 -2.73 26.31
C TYR A 42 -1.08 -2.36 25.87
N ASP A 43 -0.06 -2.90 26.55
CA ASP A 43 1.31 -2.82 26.04
C ASP A 43 1.43 -3.73 24.82
N SER A 44 1.59 -3.12 23.65
CA SER A 44 1.69 -3.88 22.40
C SER A 44 2.98 -4.69 22.31
N GLY A 45 4.08 -4.22 22.91
CA GLY A 45 5.44 -4.73 22.63
C GLY A 45 5.85 -4.70 21.14
N ILE A 46 5.00 -4.18 20.24
CA ILE A 46 5.19 -4.19 18.79
C ILE A 46 5.81 -2.86 18.39
N ASN A 47 7.02 -2.93 17.82
CA ASN A 47 7.57 -1.77 17.13
C ASN A 47 6.86 -1.58 15.78
N VAL A 48 5.89 -0.67 15.73
CA VAL A 48 5.06 -0.37 14.55
C VAL A 48 5.88 0.03 13.32
N LEU A 49 7.13 0.48 13.51
CA LEU A 49 8.02 0.80 12.40
C LEU A 49 8.32 -0.42 11.52
N ILE A 50 8.45 -1.62 12.11
CA ILE A 50 8.80 -2.85 11.39
C ILE A 50 7.80 -3.16 10.27
N PRO A 51 6.48 -3.28 10.53
CA PRO A 51 5.52 -3.56 9.46
C PRO A 51 5.48 -2.46 8.40
N PHE A 52 5.65 -1.19 8.76
CA PHE A 52 5.74 -0.11 7.77
C PHE A 52 6.98 -0.24 6.88
N VAL A 53 8.15 -0.58 7.43
CA VAL A 53 9.37 -0.86 6.65
C VAL A 53 9.15 -2.04 5.70
N ILE A 54 8.43 -3.09 6.12
CA ILE A 54 8.07 -4.21 5.25
C ILE A 54 7.20 -3.74 4.08
N PHE A 55 6.14 -2.95 4.34
CA PHE A 55 5.31 -2.40 3.26
C PHE A 55 6.10 -1.48 2.31
N MET A 56 7.02 -0.68 2.86
CA MET A 56 7.89 0.18 2.07
C MET A 56 8.83 -0.61 1.18
N PHE A 57 9.46 -1.65 1.73
CA PHE A 57 10.28 -2.59 0.97
C PHE A 57 9.52 -3.25 -0.17
N LEU A 58 8.34 -3.81 0.12
CA LEU A 58 7.50 -4.43 -0.91
C LEU A 58 7.10 -3.42 -2.00
N SER A 59 6.76 -2.20 -1.60
CA SER A 59 6.40 -1.14 -2.54
C SER A 59 7.56 -0.75 -3.46
N GLY A 60 8.77 -0.63 -2.91
CA GLY A 60 9.98 -0.39 -3.68
C GLY A 60 10.31 -1.54 -4.63
N PHE A 61 10.16 -2.78 -4.16
CA PHE A 61 10.40 -3.98 -4.98
C PHE A 61 9.50 -4.03 -6.22
N TYR A 62 8.21 -3.73 -6.05
CA TYR A 62 7.24 -3.72 -7.15
C TYR A 62 7.21 -2.40 -7.95
N ALA A 63 7.98 -1.38 -7.56
CA ALA A 63 7.98 -0.09 -8.26
C ALA A 63 8.49 -0.20 -9.70
N ARG A 64 9.39 -1.16 -10.00
CA ARG A 64 9.99 -1.31 -11.33
C ARG A 64 9.07 -1.97 -12.38
N GLU A 65 8.00 -2.64 -11.96
CA GLU A 65 7.15 -3.43 -12.85
C GLU A 65 6.47 -2.52 -13.89
N ASN A 66 6.80 -2.70 -15.19
CA ASN A 66 6.27 -1.98 -16.35
C ASN A 66 6.74 -0.52 -16.57
N ALA A 67 8.06 -0.27 -16.48
CA ALA A 67 8.67 1.04 -16.73
C ALA A 67 8.64 1.56 -18.19
N LYS A 68 8.08 0.82 -19.17
CA LYS A 68 8.02 1.29 -20.58
C LYS A 68 7.19 2.57 -20.76
N ASN A 69 6.19 2.78 -19.90
CA ASN A 69 5.37 3.99 -19.87
C ASN A 69 5.30 4.48 -18.42
N MET A 70 6.29 5.28 -18.00
CA MET A 70 6.41 5.78 -16.63
C MET A 70 5.21 6.63 -16.19
N GLY A 71 4.66 7.46 -17.09
CA GLY A 71 3.48 8.28 -16.79
C GLY A 71 2.24 7.42 -16.52
N GLY A 72 1.97 6.44 -17.38
CA GLY A 72 0.90 5.47 -17.16
C GLY A 72 1.13 4.60 -15.91
N TRP A 73 2.38 4.26 -15.62
CA TRP A 73 2.75 3.50 -14.42
C TRP A 73 2.43 4.27 -13.14
N VAL A 74 2.90 5.51 -13.01
CA VAL A 74 2.69 6.31 -11.78
C VAL A 74 1.21 6.58 -11.59
N ARG A 75 0.49 6.95 -12.65
CA ARG A 75 -0.95 7.18 -12.60
C ARG A 75 -1.72 5.96 -12.09
N ARG A 76 -1.46 4.76 -12.65
CA ARG A 76 -2.14 3.53 -12.19
C ARG A 76 -1.87 3.25 -10.71
N ARG A 77 -0.65 3.50 -10.23
CA ARG A 77 -0.29 3.34 -8.81
C ARG A 77 -1.03 4.35 -7.93
N LEU A 78 -1.00 5.63 -8.31
CA LEU A 78 -1.68 6.70 -7.58
C LEU A 78 -3.18 6.44 -7.51
N VAL A 79 -3.84 6.18 -8.63
CA VAL A 79 -5.28 5.91 -8.67
C VAL A 79 -5.66 4.70 -7.80
N ARG A 80 -4.87 3.62 -7.85
CA ARG A 80 -5.14 2.40 -7.06
C ARG A 80 -5.03 2.63 -5.55
N ILE A 81 -4.16 3.53 -5.12
CA ILE A 81 -3.96 3.86 -3.70
C ILE A 81 -4.98 4.91 -3.27
N TYR A 82 -5.10 5.99 -4.04
CA TYR A 82 -5.82 7.19 -3.65
C TYR A 82 -7.34 7.03 -3.71
N VAL A 83 -7.90 6.25 -4.66
CA VAL A 83 -9.35 6.06 -4.74
C VAL A 83 -9.92 5.37 -3.49
N PRO A 84 -9.44 4.17 -3.08
CA PRO A 84 -9.93 3.55 -1.84
C PRO A 84 -9.66 4.43 -0.61
N TYR A 85 -8.50 5.09 -0.58
CA TYR A 85 -8.15 6.02 0.48
C TYR A 85 -9.15 7.17 0.62
N LEU A 86 -9.49 7.85 -0.48
CA LEU A 86 -10.43 8.98 -0.47
C LEU A 86 -11.82 8.54 -0.03
N LEU A 87 -12.29 7.37 -0.47
CA LEU A 87 -13.57 6.82 -0.02
C LEU A 87 -13.59 6.66 1.51
N CYS A 88 -12.54 6.08 2.10
CA CYS A 88 -12.41 5.99 3.55
C CYS A 88 -12.30 7.36 4.22
N ALA A 89 -11.46 8.26 3.68
CA ALA A 89 -11.24 9.58 4.24
C ALA A 89 -12.54 10.38 4.31
N VAL A 90 -13.35 10.37 3.25
CA VAL A 90 -14.66 11.03 3.20
C VAL A 90 -15.59 10.47 4.28
N VAL A 91 -15.67 9.15 4.42
CA VAL A 91 -16.50 8.52 5.47
C VAL A 91 -16.03 8.97 6.86
N VAL A 92 -14.72 9.01 7.11
CA VAL A 92 -14.16 9.45 8.40
C VAL A 92 -14.47 10.93 8.66
N ILE A 93 -14.32 11.80 7.66
CA ILE A 93 -14.63 13.24 7.77
C ILE A 93 -16.11 13.45 8.07
N VAL A 94 -17.00 12.81 7.32
CA VAL A 94 -18.46 12.90 7.52
C VAL A 94 -18.85 12.37 8.90
N SER A 95 -18.29 11.23 9.31
CA SER A 95 -18.53 10.66 10.64
C SER A 95 -18.07 11.59 11.75
N ASN A 96 -16.90 12.22 11.61
CA ASN A 96 -16.40 13.17 12.58
C ASN A 96 -17.28 14.42 12.69
N PHE A 97 -17.75 14.95 11.55
CA PHE A 97 -18.66 16.10 11.53
C PHE A 97 -20.00 15.79 12.20
N TYR A 98 -20.55 14.61 11.94
CA TYR A 98 -21.81 14.19 12.56
C TYR A 98 -21.67 13.93 14.07
N MET A 99 -20.57 13.31 14.49
CA MET A 99 -20.34 12.92 15.88
C MET A 99 -19.69 14.01 16.74
N ASN A 100 -19.22 15.11 16.14
CA ASN A 100 -18.40 16.14 16.79
C ASN A 100 -17.21 15.55 17.57
N TYR A 101 -16.59 14.49 17.04
CA TYR A 101 -15.55 13.74 17.75
C TYR A 101 -14.26 14.55 17.96
N LYS A 102 -13.81 15.27 16.92
CA LYS A 102 -12.69 16.21 16.97
C LYS A 102 -13.05 17.51 16.27
N THR A 103 -12.64 18.63 16.86
CA THR A 103 -12.67 19.93 16.19
C THR A 103 -11.64 19.94 15.07
N VAL A 104 -12.09 20.10 13.83
CA VAL A 104 -11.23 20.13 12.64
C VAL A 104 -11.54 21.38 11.84
N ASN A 105 -10.50 22.10 11.42
CA ASN A 105 -10.64 23.23 10.51
C ASN A 105 -10.64 22.74 9.05
N ILE A 106 -10.94 23.64 8.11
CA ILE A 106 -10.96 23.29 6.68
C ILE A 106 -9.59 22.83 6.16
N LEU A 107 -8.49 23.35 6.72
CA LEU A 107 -7.13 22.95 6.33
C LEU A 107 -6.80 21.54 6.80
N ASP A 108 -7.30 21.10 7.95
CA ASP A 108 -7.17 19.72 8.43
C ASP A 108 -7.90 18.76 7.49
N VAL A 109 -9.12 19.13 7.06
CA VAL A 109 -9.90 18.36 6.10
C VAL A 109 -9.17 18.24 4.76
N VAL A 110 -8.68 19.36 4.22
CA VAL A 110 -7.89 19.37 2.98
C VAL A 110 -6.61 18.54 3.14
N SER A 111 -5.90 18.68 4.25
CA SER A 111 -4.67 17.93 4.54
C SER A 111 -4.93 16.43 4.61
N VAL A 112 -6.03 16.01 5.25
CA VAL A 112 -6.49 14.62 5.21
C VAL A 112 -6.76 14.20 3.77
N LEU A 113 -7.54 14.94 2.99
CA LEU A 113 -7.85 14.54 1.61
C LEU A 113 -6.59 14.33 0.76
N PHE A 114 -5.53 15.13 0.97
CA PHE A 114 -4.27 15.00 0.25
C PHE A 114 -3.26 14.00 0.85
N GLY A 115 -3.54 13.41 2.02
CA GLY A 115 -2.57 12.55 2.72
C GLY A 115 -1.42 13.33 3.38
N ILE A 116 -1.63 14.62 3.63
CA ILE A 116 -0.66 15.59 4.17
C ILE A 116 -1.00 15.90 5.64
N ASN A 117 -1.67 14.99 6.35
CA ASN A 117 -2.10 15.21 7.73
C ASN A 117 -0.95 15.15 8.77
N LEU A 118 0.30 14.94 8.34
CA LEU A 118 1.49 15.08 9.20
C LEU A 118 1.76 16.53 9.60
N PHE A 119 1.17 17.47 8.86
CA PHE A 119 1.47 18.88 8.93
C PHE A 119 0.48 19.61 9.87
N THR A 120 -0.49 18.89 10.43
CA THR A 120 -1.59 19.41 11.23
C THR A 120 -1.60 18.74 12.60
N GLY A 121 -1.67 19.54 13.68
CA GLY A 121 -1.66 19.03 15.06
C GLY A 121 -2.86 18.14 15.41
N GLY A 122 -3.95 18.22 14.63
CA GLY A 122 -5.15 17.41 14.78
C GLY A 122 -5.20 16.25 13.80
N VAL A 123 -4.61 15.10 14.16
CA VAL A 123 -4.67 13.91 13.29
C VAL A 123 -6.08 13.31 13.32
N LEU A 124 -6.92 13.70 12.35
CA LEU A 124 -8.27 13.14 12.19
C LEU A 124 -8.22 11.68 11.71
N TYR A 125 -7.36 11.39 10.73
CA TYR A 125 -7.23 10.06 10.16
C TYR A 125 -5.75 9.65 10.14
N VAL A 126 -5.32 8.84 11.10
CA VAL A 126 -3.90 8.47 11.27
C VAL A 126 -3.33 7.84 10.00
N VAL A 127 -4.09 7.04 9.27
CA VAL A 127 -3.58 6.34 8.08
C VAL A 127 -3.14 7.28 6.94
N SER A 128 -3.65 8.51 6.92
CA SER A 128 -3.35 9.51 5.89
C SER A 128 -1.87 9.82 5.73
N TRP A 129 -1.09 9.87 6.82
CA TRP A 129 0.34 10.19 6.76
C TRP A 129 1.11 9.13 5.96
N TYR A 130 0.79 7.86 6.20
CA TYR A 130 1.43 6.75 5.51
C TYR A 130 1.10 6.78 4.01
N VAL A 131 -0.16 7.10 3.67
CA VAL A 131 -0.59 7.26 2.27
C VAL A 131 0.16 8.40 1.57
N GLY A 132 0.37 9.53 2.26
CA GLY A 132 1.19 10.63 1.76
C GLY A 132 2.63 10.22 1.46
N PHE A 133 3.28 9.48 2.37
CA PHE A 133 4.63 8.99 2.15
C PHE A 133 4.74 8.02 0.99
N ILE A 134 3.87 7.01 0.92
CA ILE A 134 3.96 6.02 -0.14
C ILE A 134 3.79 6.65 -1.53
N ILE A 135 2.89 7.64 -1.64
CA ILE A 135 2.73 8.45 -2.85
C ILE A 135 4.01 9.23 -3.15
N SER A 136 4.56 9.91 -2.15
CA SER A 136 5.78 10.70 -2.27
C SER A 136 6.99 9.85 -2.71
N TYR A 137 7.12 8.61 -2.24
CA TYR A 137 8.17 7.69 -2.68
C TYR A 137 7.96 7.19 -4.11
N TYR A 138 6.72 6.93 -4.53
CA TYR A 138 6.44 6.60 -5.94
C TYR A 138 6.72 7.78 -6.87
N LEU A 139 6.41 9.01 -6.45
CA LEU A 139 6.77 10.22 -7.18
C LEU A 139 8.28 10.43 -7.22
N MET A 140 8.98 10.23 -6.10
CA MET A 140 10.44 10.26 -6.04
C MET A 140 11.05 9.27 -7.04
N TYR A 141 10.56 8.03 -7.07
CA TYR A 141 11.02 7.03 -8.04
C TYR A 141 10.69 7.42 -9.48
N TYR A 142 9.50 7.94 -9.74
CA TYR A 142 9.10 8.44 -11.06
C TYR A 142 10.07 9.52 -11.56
N TYR A 143 10.32 10.56 -10.76
CA TYR A 143 11.23 11.63 -11.10
C TYR A 143 12.67 11.14 -11.25
N PHE A 144 13.12 10.23 -10.38
CA PHE A 144 14.44 9.62 -10.49
C PHE A 144 14.67 8.90 -11.82
N VAL A 145 13.63 8.26 -12.37
CA VAL A 145 13.70 7.54 -13.66
C VAL A 145 13.56 8.50 -14.85
N VAL A 146 12.67 9.48 -14.78
CA VAL A 146 12.33 10.37 -15.91
C VAL A 146 13.35 11.48 -16.13
N LEU A 147 13.95 12.02 -15.06
CA LEU A 147 14.89 13.13 -15.17
C LEU A 147 16.20 12.68 -15.84
N LYS A 148 16.74 13.48 -16.76
CA LYS A 148 17.92 13.10 -17.55
C LYS A 148 19.22 13.29 -16.78
N THR A 149 19.37 14.40 -16.06
CA THR A 149 20.63 14.78 -15.41
C THR A 149 20.75 14.15 -14.02
N LYS A 150 21.98 13.77 -13.64
CA LYS A 150 22.25 13.16 -12.32
C LYS A 150 21.87 14.09 -11.17
N VAL A 151 22.11 15.39 -11.31
CA VAL A 151 21.78 16.40 -10.29
C VAL A 151 20.27 16.48 -10.08
N LEU A 152 19.47 16.57 -11.15
CA LEU A 152 18.00 16.62 -11.02
C LEU A 152 17.42 15.35 -10.40
N LYS A 153 18.07 14.18 -10.60
CA LYS A 153 17.67 12.92 -9.94
C LYS A 153 17.88 12.93 -8.43
N LEU A 154 18.83 13.71 -7.92
CA LEU A 154 19.10 13.81 -6.48
C LEU A 154 18.08 14.71 -5.77
N LEU A 155 17.55 15.74 -6.45
CA LEU A 155 16.56 16.66 -5.88
C LEU A 155 15.38 15.96 -5.19
N PRO A 156 14.65 15.01 -5.81
CA PRO A 156 13.53 14.35 -5.14
C PRO A 156 13.98 13.50 -3.94
N VAL A 157 15.21 12.96 -3.95
CA VAL A 157 15.74 12.19 -2.81
C VAL A 157 16.06 13.12 -1.64
N VAL A 158 16.75 14.24 -1.92
CA VAL A 158 17.07 15.27 -0.91
C VAL A 158 15.79 15.84 -0.32
N PHE A 159 14.79 16.14 -1.17
CA PHE A 159 13.48 16.63 -0.73
C PHE A 159 12.81 15.67 0.25
N ILE A 160 12.81 14.37 -0.04
CA ILE A 160 12.26 13.35 0.85
C ILE A 160 13.04 13.26 2.16
N ILE A 161 14.38 13.31 2.12
CA ILE A 161 15.22 13.33 3.33
C ILE A 161 14.89 14.55 4.20
N VAL A 162 14.70 15.74 3.60
CA VAL A 162 14.30 16.95 4.33
C VAL A 162 12.94 16.75 5.00
N ILE A 163 11.94 16.21 4.29
CA ILE A 163 10.63 15.87 4.86
C ILE A 163 10.80 14.94 6.08
N HIS A 164 11.59 13.87 5.95
CA HIS A 164 11.84 12.96 7.08
C HIS A 164 12.38 13.67 8.32
N ASN A 165 13.36 14.56 8.14
CA ASN A 165 13.96 15.30 9.25
C ASN A 165 12.99 16.32 9.85
N VAL A 166 12.27 17.07 9.01
CA VAL A 166 11.32 18.10 9.47
C VAL A 166 10.17 17.48 10.26
N PHE A 167 9.68 16.31 9.87
CA PHE A 167 8.54 15.64 10.52
C PHE A 167 8.95 14.58 11.54
N GLY A 168 10.24 14.42 11.83
CA GLY A 168 10.73 13.39 12.76
C GLY A 168 10.39 11.96 12.32
N VAL A 169 10.17 11.74 11.02
CA VAL A 169 9.79 10.42 10.49
C VAL A 169 11.04 9.61 10.22
N SER A 170 11.06 8.39 10.70
CA SER A 170 12.24 7.53 10.60
C SER A 170 12.70 7.28 9.15
N LEU A 171 14.00 7.48 8.91
CA LEU A 171 14.66 7.17 7.63
C LEU A 171 14.62 5.68 7.26
N TYR A 172 14.31 4.78 8.20
CA TYR A 172 14.15 3.35 7.93
C TYR A 172 13.07 3.07 6.88
N LEU A 173 12.04 3.94 6.76
CA LEU A 173 11.02 3.82 5.72
C LEU A 173 11.61 4.05 4.31
N LEU A 174 12.44 5.09 4.17
CA LEU A 174 13.16 5.38 2.94
C LEU A 174 14.13 4.24 2.60
N TYR A 175 14.89 3.74 3.58
CA TYR A 175 15.81 2.62 3.40
C TYR A 175 15.08 1.35 2.93
N GLY A 176 13.94 1.02 3.56
CA GLY A 176 13.11 -0.10 3.13
C GLY A 176 12.74 0.01 1.65
N PHE A 177 12.21 1.16 1.22
CA PHE A 177 11.84 1.40 -0.17
C PHE A 177 13.03 1.27 -1.13
N VAL A 178 14.15 1.94 -0.83
CA VAL A 178 15.35 1.92 -1.69
C VAL A 178 15.93 0.51 -1.80
N ILE A 179 16.02 -0.24 -0.69
CA ILE A 179 16.46 -1.64 -0.69
C ILE A 179 15.55 -2.49 -1.59
N GLY A 180 14.22 -2.30 -1.50
CA GLY A 180 13.27 -2.95 -2.38
C GLY A 180 13.55 -2.69 -3.87
N VAL A 181 13.72 -1.42 -4.25
CA VAL A 181 14.05 -1.02 -5.62
C VAL A 181 15.37 -1.64 -6.10
N CYS A 182 16.42 -1.60 -5.26
CA CYS A 182 17.72 -2.17 -5.55
C CYS A 182 17.65 -3.69 -5.75
N LEU A 183 16.94 -4.41 -4.88
CA LEU A 183 16.79 -5.86 -4.97
C LEU A 183 16.02 -6.28 -6.23
N SER A 184 14.92 -5.59 -6.52
CA SER A 184 14.17 -5.75 -7.78
C SER A 184 15.07 -5.51 -9.00
N ARG A 185 16.01 -4.56 -8.88
CA ARG A 185 16.98 -4.30 -9.94
C ARG A 185 17.97 -5.44 -10.15
N LEU A 186 18.51 -5.98 -9.06
CA LEU A 186 19.43 -7.11 -9.10
C LEU A 186 18.75 -8.35 -9.72
N PHE A 187 17.53 -8.68 -9.28
CA PHE A 187 16.83 -9.87 -9.76
C PHE A 187 16.56 -9.83 -11.26
N TYR A 188 16.18 -8.67 -11.78
CA TYR A 188 15.99 -8.50 -13.23
C TYR A 188 17.31 -8.55 -13.99
N ARG A 189 18.40 -7.95 -13.44
CA ARG A 189 19.72 -7.96 -14.09
C ARG A 189 20.27 -9.37 -14.25
N PHE A 190 20.10 -10.21 -13.23
CA PHE A 190 20.52 -11.61 -13.26
C PHE A 190 19.52 -12.52 -13.97
N ASN A 191 18.51 -11.94 -14.64
CA ASN A 191 17.51 -12.64 -15.40
C ASN A 191 16.82 -13.78 -14.62
N VAL A 192 16.69 -13.62 -13.30
CA VAL A 192 16.08 -14.61 -12.40
C VAL A 192 14.64 -14.93 -12.84
N PHE A 193 14.03 -14.07 -13.67
CA PHE A 193 12.65 -14.18 -14.11
C PHE A 193 12.39 -14.50 -15.61
N ASN A 194 13.32 -14.34 -16.58
CA ASN A 194 12.99 -14.51 -18.02
C ASN A 194 13.37 -15.87 -18.66
N GLY A 195 13.75 -16.89 -17.90
CA GLY A 195 14.12 -18.22 -18.45
C GLY A 195 13.06 -19.32 -18.38
N ILE A 196 11.75 -19.00 -18.46
CA ILE A 196 10.72 -19.87 -17.83
C ILE A 196 9.62 -20.29 -18.82
N LEU A 197 9.65 -21.55 -19.25
CA LEU A 197 8.52 -22.28 -19.83
C LEU A 197 8.13 -23.46 -18.92
N CYS A 198 6.87 -23.42 -18.49
CA CYS A 198 5.99 -24.43 -17.90
C CYS A 198 6.57 -25.71 -17.27
N THR A 199 6.48 -25.79 -15.93
CA THR A 199 6.05 -27.02 -15.24
C THR A 199 5.05 -26.69 -14.13
N SER A 200 4.01 -27.52 -14.04
CA SER A 200 2.89 -27.40 -13.10
C SER A 200 3.38 -27.66 -11.67
N GLY A 201 3.51 -26.61 -10.84
CA GLY A 201 3.60 -26.79 -9.39
C GLY A 201 2.45 -27.68 -8.88
N GLY A 202 2.73 -28.53 -7.88
CA GLY A 202 1.76 -29.48 -7.33
C GLY A 202 0.43 -28.82 -6.92
N SER A 203 -0.66 -29.59 -6.92
CA SER A 203 -2.02 -29.10 -6.63
C SER A 203 -2.12 -28.34 -5.31
N VAL A 204 -1.39 -28.77 -4.28
CA VAL A 204 -1.32 -28.11 -2.96
C VAL A 204 -0.70 -26.72 -3.04
N PHE A 205 0.43 -26.59 -3.73
CA PHE A 205 1.15 -25.32 -3.87
C PHE A 205 0.29 -24.28 -4.62
N ARG A 206 -0.44 -24.70 -5.66
CA ARG A 206 -1.40 -23.83 -6.35
C ARG A 206 -2.52 -23.34 -5.44
N ARG A 207 -3.03 -24.20 -4.54
CA ARG A 207 -4.06 -23.83 -3.56
C ARG A 207 -3.51 -22.81 -2.56
N ILE A 208 -2.34 -23.05 -1.97
CA ILE A 208 -1.70 -22.11 -1.03
C ILE A 208 -1.47 -20.75 -1.70
N LYS A 209 -0.89 -20.75 -2.90
CA LYS A 209 -0.69 -19.53 -3.68
C LYS A 209 -2.01 -18.81 -3.90
N SER A 210 -3.04 -19.50 -4.36
CA SER A 210 -4.36 -18.90 -4.60
C SER A 210 -4.92 -18.24 -3.33
N LEU A 211 -4.87 -18.93 -2.19
CA LEU A 211 -5.32 -18.38 -0.90
C LEU A 211 -4.52 -17.13 -0.50
N VAL A 212 -3.19 -17.21 -0.53
CA VAL A 212 -2.32 -16.06 -0.21
C VAL A 212 -2.57 -14.88 -1.14
N MET A 213 -2.79 -15.14 -2.44
CA MET A 213 -3.14 -14.10 -3.41
C MET A 213 -4.51 -13.47 -3.11
N VAL A 214 -5.51 -14.26 -2.73
CA VAL A 214 -6.85 -13.75 -2.36
C VAL A 214 -6.74 -12.83 -1.14
N VAL A 215 -6.09 -13.28 -0.07
CA VAL A 215 -5.96 -12.48 1.17
C VAL A 215 -5.13 -11.23 0.95
N GLN A 216 -3.95 -11.34 0.33
CA GLN A 216 -3.08 -10.16 0.10
C GLN A 216 -3.73 -9.11 -0.79
N ASN A 217 -4.69 -9.49 -1.64
CA ASN A 217 -5.34 -8.55 -2.54
C ASN A 217 -6.34 -7.64 -1.80
N CYS A 218 -6.63 -7.86 -0.52
CA CYS A 218 -7.51 -7.01 0.30
C CYS A 218 -6.77 -6.33 1.47
N THR A 219 -5.46 -6.54 1.61
CA THR A 219 -4.71 -6.02 2.77
C THR A 219 -4.65 -4.51 2.81
N TYR A 220 -4.67 -3.83 1.66
CA TYR A 220 -4.64 -2.37 1.64
C TYR A 220 -5.95 -1.78 2.13
N GLU A 221 -7.08 -2.29 1.62
CA GLU A 221 -8.40 -1.87 2.04
C GLU A 221 -8.64 -2.21 3.52
N PHE A 222 -8.18 -3.37 3.99
CA PHE A 222 -8.18 -3.72 5.41
C PHE A 222 -7.37 -2.72 6.24
N PHE A 223 -6.17 -2.37 5.77
CA PHE A 223 -5.32 -1.38 6.42
C PHE A 223 -6.01 0.00 6.53
N LEU A 224 -6.85 0.39 5.55
CA LEU A 224 -7.61 1.64 5.62
C LEU A 224 -8.78 1.60 6.62
N VAL A 225 -9.50 0.48 6.71
CA VAL A 225 -10.77 0.42 7.46
C VAL A 225 -10.64 -0.06 8.91
N HIS A 226 -9.58 -0.80 9.26
CA HIS A 226 -9.53 -1.44 10.58
C HIS A 226 -9.47 -0.47 11.75
N GLY A 227 -8.74 0.65 11.62
CA GLY A 227 -8.66 1.68 12.66
C GLY A 227 -10.04 2.26 13.00
N PRO A 228 -10.79 2.80 12.02
CA PRO A 228 -12.16 3.26 12.22
C PRO A 228 -13.10 2.20 12.82
N VAL A 229 -13.01 0.95 12.36
CA VAL A 229 -13.82 -0.15 12.89
C VAL A 229 -13.50 -0.42 14.37
N LEU A 230 -12.23 -0.49 14.74
CA LEU A 230 -11.82 -0.67 16.13
C LEU A 230 -12.27 0.50 17.01
N LEU A 231 -12.14 1.74 16.54
CA LEU A 231 -12.61 2.91 17.27
C LEU A 231 -14.13 2.89 17.48
N LEU A 232 -14.90 2.49 16.47
CA LEU A 232 -16.36 2.32 16.57
C LEU A 232 -16.71 1.29 17.64
N LEU A 233 -16.08 0.12 17.61
CA LEU A 233 -16.35 -0.94 18.59
C LEU A 233 -15.97 -0.53 20.02
N ALA A 234 -14.83 0.14 20.19
CA ALA A 234 -14.35 0.57 21.50
C ALA A 234 -15.15 1.72 22.09
N HIS A 235 -15.46 2.76 21.30
CA HIS A 235 -16.03 4.01 21.83
C HIS A 235 -17.55 4.11 21.69
N VAL A 236 -18.12 3.54 20.62
CA VAL A 236 -19.56 3.62 20.35
C VAL A 236 -20.27 2.39 20.90
N VAL A 237 -19.80 1.20 20.53
CA VAL A 237 -20.40 -0.07 20.99
C VAL A 237 -19.95 -0.43 22.42
N LYS A 238 -18.81 0.10 22.87
CA LYS A 238 -18.20 -0.18 24.19
C LYS A 238 -17.93 -1.68 24.41
N MET A 239 -17.47 -2.34 23.36
CA MET A 239 -17.15 -3.76 23.39
C MET A 239 -15.85 -4.03 24.14
N ASP A 240 -15.77 -5.14 24.88
CA ASP A 240 -14.55 -5.58 25.55
C ASP A 240 -13.43 -5.93 24.55
N GLY A 241 -12.18 -5.93 25.01
CA GLY A 241 -11.02 -6.13 24.14
C GLY A 241 -11.04 -7.45 23.37
N ASN A 242 -11.41 -8.57 23.99
CA ASN A 242 -11.37 -9.88 23.32
C ASN A 242 -12.43 -9.97 22.21
N SER A 243 -13.65 -9.52 22.51
CA SER A 243 -14.73 -9.47 21.53
C SER A 243 -14.40 -8.50 20.39
N ALA A 244 -13.84 -7.33 20.71
CA ALA A 244 -13.47 -6.32 19.71
C ALA A 244 -12.31 -6.77 18.82
N LEU A 245 -11.35 -7.55 19.34
CA LEU A 245 -10.26 -8.10 18.54
C LEU A 245 -10.78 -9.02 17.44
N LEU A 246 -11.67 -9.95 17.79
CA LEU A 246 -12.22 -10.94 16.85
C LEU A 246 -13.26 -10.32 15.91
N LEU A 247 -14.26 -9.63 16.47
CA LEU A 247 -15.32 -9.01 15.70
C LEU A 247 -14.81 -7.83 14.89
N GLY A 248 -13.90 -7.03 15.44
CA GLY A 248 -13.25 -5.94 14.70
C GLY A 248 -12.47 -6.46 13.49
N GLY A 249 -11.78 -7.59 13.63
CA GLY A 249 -11.06 -8.23 12.53
C GLY A 249 -12.03 -8.72 11.45
N GLY A 250 -13.08 -9.44 11.85
CA GLY A 250 -14.12 -9.94 10.94
C GLY A 250 -14.84 -8.81 10.19
N ILE A 251 -15.30 -7.79 10.92
CA ILE A 251 -15.98 -6.62 10.34
C ILE A 251 -15.05 -5.87 9.39
N SER A 252 -13.77 -5.69 9.75
CA SER A 252 -12.77 -5.04 8.90
C SER A 252 -12.53 -5.81 7.60
N ILE A 253 -12.53 -7.14 7.62
CA ILE A 253 -12.43 -7.96 6.40
C ILE A 253 -13.63 -7.71 5.49
N VAL A 254 -14.85 -7.71 6.04
CA VAL A 254 -16.08 -7.46 5.27
C VAL A 254 -16.03 -6.08 4.62
N PHE A 255 -15.73 -5.03 5.39
CA PHE A 255 -15.60 -3.67 4.85
C PHE A 255 -14.46 -3.54 3.83
N ALA A 256 -13.35 -4.24 4.02
CA ALA A 256 -12.24 -4.24 3.06
C ALA A 256 -12.66 -4.81 1.71
N VAL A 257 -13.43 -5.90 1.70
CA VAL A 257 -13.96 -6.50 0.46
C VAL A 257 -14.93 -5.55 -0.25
N ILE A 258 -15.86 -4.94 0.50
CA ILE A 258 -16.81 -3.96 -0.04
C ILE A 258 -16.07 -2.76 -0.63
N LEU A 259 -15.14 -2.17 0.12
CA LEU A 259 -14.34 -1.02 -0.31
C LEU A 259 -13.57 -1.33 -1.59
N LYS A 260 -12.93 -2.50 -1.65
CA LYS A 260 -12.18 -2.94 -2.82
C LYS A 260 -13.07 -3.08 -4.04
N HIS A 261 -14.28 -3.64 -3.88
CA HIS A 261 -15.23 -3.78 -4.97
C HIS A 261 -15.65 -2.40 -5.51
N ILE A 262 -16.09 -1.49 -4.63
CA ILE A 262 -16.50 -0.13 -4.99
C ILE A 262 -15.34 0.64 -5.66
N ALA A 263 -14.17 0.63 -5.05
CA ALA A 263 -12.98 1.28 -5.59
C ALA A 263 -12.61 0.69 -6.96
N GLY A 264 -12.70 -0.63 -7.13
CA GLY A 264 -12.45 -1.31 -8.39
C GLY A 264 -13.36 -0.83 -9.53
N GLU A 265 -14.65 -0.67 -9.28
CA GLU A 265 -15.60 -0.17 -10.28
C GLU A 265 -15.33 1.30 -10.65
N ILE A 266 -14.97 2.14 -9.68
CA ILE A 266 -14.57 3.53 -9.94
C ILE A 266 -13.30 3.57 -10.79
N ILE A 267 -12.28 2.79 -10.41
CA ILE A 267 -10.99 2.74 -11.12
C ILE A 267 -11.18 2.25 -12.57
N LYS A 268 -12.01 1.23 -12.79
CA LYS A 268 -12.36 0.76 -14.15
C LYS A 268 -12.92 1.91 -14.97
N LYS A 269 -13.93 2.63 -14.46
CA LYS A 269 -14.53 3.79 -15.15
C LYS A 269 -13.50 4.86 -15.48
N CYS A 270 -12.58 5.17 -14.56
CA CYS A 270 -11.49 6.13 -14.81
C CYS A 270 -10.55 5.68 -15.94
N GLN A 271 -10.27 4.38 -16.07
CA GLN A 271 -9.40 3.85 -17.12
C GLN A 271 -10.07 3.84 -18.50
N TRP A 272 -11.39 3.58 -18.57
CA TRP A 272 -12.15 3.58 -19.83
C TRP A 272 -12.17 4.93 -20.52
N ILE A 273 -12.29 6.02 -19.76
CA ILE A 273 -12.26 7.40 -20.27
C ILE A 273 -10.96 7.65 -21.06
N GLU A 274 -9.84 7.08 -20.62
CA GLU A 274 -8.53 7.34 -21.20
C GLU A 274 -8.29 6.54 -22.49
N VAL A 275 -8.79 5.31 -22.55
CA VAL A 275 -8.75 4.52 -23.79
C VAL A 275 -9.61 5.20 -24.85
N GLY A 276 -10.79 5.71 -24.47
CA GLY A 276 -11.64 6.51 -25.34
C GLY A 276 -10.95 7.77 -25.86
N GLN A 277 -10.33 8.57 -24.98
CA GLN A 277 -9.60 9.79 -25.38
C GLN A 277 -8.44 9.50 -26.34
N ARG A 278 -7.67 8.43 -26.12
CA ARG A 278 -6.59 8.05 -27.03
C ARG A 278 -7.09 7.60 -28.39
N ALA A 279 -8.21 6.89 -28.43
CA ALA A 279 -8.82 6.47 -29.69
C ALA A 279 -9.37 7.65 -30.49
N ILE A 280 -9.87 8.70 -29.83
CA ILE A 280 -10.31 9.94 -30.48
C ILE A 280 -9.11 10.70 -31.05
N VAL A 281 -8.07 10.93 -30.26
CA VAL A 281 -6.86 11.65 -30.71
C VAL A 281 -6.18 10.94 -31.88
N ALA A 282 -6.14 9.60 -31.87
CA ALA A 282 -5.58 8.80 -32.96
C ALA A 282 -6.43 8.80 -34.24
N ARG A 283 -7.69 9.22 -34.19
CA ARG A 283 -8.57 9.36 -35.38
C ARG A 283 -8.54 10.78 -35.97
N THR A 284 -8.10 11.77 -35.19
CA THR A 284 -8.02 13.18 -35.59
C THR A 284 -6.63 13.59 -36.10
N LEU A 285 -5.65 12.69 -36.05
CA LEU A 285 -4.30 12.84 -36.60
C LEU A 285 -4.15 11.89 -37.80
#